data_AF-A0AAV2TX63-F1
#
_entry.id   AF-A0AAV2TX63-F1
#
_cell.length_a   1.000
_cell.length_b   1.000
_cell.length_c   1.000
_cell.angle_alpha   90.00
_cell.angle_beta   90.00
_cell.angle_gamma   90.00
#
_symmetry.space_group_name_H-M   'P 1'
#
loop_
_entity.id
_entity.type
_entity.pdbx_description
1 polymer ?
#
loop_
_entity_poly.entity_id
_entity_poly.type
_entity_poly.pdbx_seq_one_letter_code
_entity_poly.pdbx_strand_id
1 'polypeptide(L)'
;MSDTSQPSYDEGFPFGRLPSTDYEISTLMEQNDQYILSSVGANLIKAIQFVYPFWSSYEELVSISHLGLSYLDEEPMFCFCSDLSRTKCSAKESSTGEHHIIAPEECSEDWRYIYLQSPAQKASEILKSYKKKTSFILDIDEDFFGVHLPGHKLTEAGLTMDDIRKLENTTLFLFCPKSPSLEKVIDEWFKEIIDNLITRCSDNSGVVSGVCGNTLLLEVTEEIQSNAQSWFCEVDIRKHLAELFFILTQSTMTGNKLKAFANTGLCLSSSWSTHLSEPHLHLCVGQIISNTSPVKEFIPSDNDLQQLAGDIAKVLQSLPHRPIVITISRSSRNGYTPRSQQMLIENTILGLLKSFLSVETKDVVYSPNLAGGISGWDQRWKQ
;
A
#
# COMPACT_ATOMS: atom_id res chain seq x y z
N MET A 1 10.55 -3.43 -6.41
CA MET A 1 10.32 -3.24 -4.96
C MET A 1 10.23 -4.62 -4.35
N SER A 2 10.70 -4.77 -3.12
CA SER A 2 10.74 -6.06 -2.44
C SER A 2 9.87 -5.94 -1.21
N ASP A 3 8.90 -6.84 -1.02
CA ASP A 3 8.09 -6.97 0.21
C ASP A 3 8.91 -7.52 1.39
N THR A 4 10.22 -7.22 1.40
CA THR A 4 11.19 -7.65 2.40
C THR A 4 12.07 -6.48 2.83
N SER A 5 11.44 -5.34 3.06
CA SER A 5 12.07 -4.22 3.73
C SER A 5 12.40 -4.61 5.18
N GLN A 6 13.56 -4.15 5.66
CA GLN A 6 13.98 -4.43 7.04
C GLN A 6 13.03 -3.72 8.02
N PRO A 7 12.51 -4.43 9.05
CA PRO A 7 11.72 -3.80 10.09
C PRO A 7 12.56 -2.86 10.95
N SER A 8 11.91 -1.90 11.58
CA SER A 8 12.53 -1.08 12.62
C SER A 8 12.64 -1.88 13.91
N TYR A 9 13.59 -1.51 14.77
CA TYR A 9 13.68 -2.11 16.09
C TYR A 9 12.59 -1.57 17.02
N ASP A 10 11.91 -2.46 17.74
CA ASP A 10 10.98 -2.13 18.83
C ASP A 10 11.33 -3.01 20.05
N GLU A 11 11.39 -2.43 21.24
CA GLU A 11 11.71 -3.16 22.49
C GLU A 11 10.68 -4.27 22.79
N GLY A 12 9.43 -4.08 22.34
CA GLY A 12 8.35 -5.06 22.43
C GLY A 12 8.41 -6.18 21.43
N PHE A 13 9.33 -6.16 20.46
CA PHE A 13 9.32 -7.13 19.37
C PHE A 13 9.61 -8.56 19.90
N PRO A 14 8.86 -9.58 19.46
CA PRO A 14 9.00 -10.95 19.96
C PRO A 14 10.19 -11.70 19.30
N PHE A 15 11.42 -11.24 19.55
CA PHE A 15 12.64 -11.80 18.92
C PHE A 15 12.77 -13.32 19.11
N GLY A 16 12.84 -14.06 18.01
CA GLY A 16 13.03 -15.52 17.97
C GLY A 16 11.86 -16.35 18.49
N ARG A 17 10.72 -15.75 18.85
CA ARG A 17 9.57 -16.45 19.43
C ARG A 17 8.25 -15.93 18.88
N LEU A 18 7.22 -16.75 19.02
CA LEU A 18 5.88 -16.35 18.65
C LEU A 18 5.42 -15.16 19.53
N PRO A 19 4.69 -14.18 18.95
CA PRO A 19 4.04 -13.13 19.73
C PRO A 19 3.01 -13.73 20.70
N SER A 20 2.86 -13.10 21.85
CA SER A 20 2.04 -13.54 22.98
C SER A 20 1.05 -12.48 23.44
N THR A 21 1.15 -11.25 22.93
CA THR A 21 0.25 -10.14 23.23
C THR A 21 -0.13 -9.39 21.95
N ASP A 22 -1.22 -8.64 21.99
CA ASP A 22 -1.64 -7.79 20.86
C ASP A 22 -0.60 -6.72 20.51
N TYR A 23 0.14 -6.24 21.52
CA TYR A 23 1.24 -5.30 21.31
C TYR A 23 2.40 -5.96 20.54
N GLU A 24 2.80 -7.18 20.90
CA GLU A 24 3.83 -7.92 20.16
C GLU A 24 3.39 -8.29 18.74
N ILE A 25 2.09 -8.48 18.50
CA ILE A 25 1.55 -8.65 17.15
C ILE A 25 1.64 -7.32 16.39
N SER A 26 1.31 -6.21 17.04
CA SER A 26 1.34 -4.90 16.39
C SER A 26 2.75 -4.53 15.95
N THR A 27 3.81 -4.85 16.71
CA THR A 27 5.20 -4.59 16.26
C THR A 27 5.58 -5.28 14.95
N LEU A 28 4.84 -6.28 14.48
CA LEU A 28 5.05 -6.92 13.18
C LEU A 28 4.38 -6.15 12.02
N MET A 29 3.49 -5.21 12.33
CA MET A 29 2.57 -4.50 11.42
C MET A 29 3.01 -3.07 11.15
N GLU A 30 4.32 -2.83 10.99
CA GLU A 30 4.85 -1.48 10.70
C GLU A 30 4.50 -1.01 9.28
N GLN A 31 4.77 -1.84 8.28
CA GLN A 31 4.42 -1.61 6.87
C GLN A 31 4.23 -2.95 6.18
N ASN A 32 3.53 -2.96 5.04
CA ASN A 32 3.31 -4.20 4.26
C ASN A 32 4.65 -4.90 3.97
N ASP A 33 5.60 -4.13 3.44
CA ASP A 33 6.91 -4.62 3.01
C ASP A 33 7.80 -5.07 4.19
N GLN A 34 7.43 -4.78 5.44
CA GLN A 34 8.19 -5.15 6.64
C GLN A 34 7.62 -6.37 7.35
N TYR A 35 6.33 -6.68 7.16
CA TYR A 35 5.66 -7.78 7.88
C TYR A 35 6.31 -9.14 7.62
N ILE A 36 6.74 -9.40 6.38
CA ILE A 36 7.32 -10.69 6.01
C ILE A 36 8.64 -10.94 6.76
N LEU A 37 9.54 -9.96 6.80
CA LEU A 37 10.79 -10.09 7.56
C LEU A 37 10.57 -10.04 9.07
N SER A 38 9.62 -9.23 9.54
CA SER A 38 9.20 -9.24 10.95
C SER A 38 8.73 -10.63 11.37
N SER A 39 7.96 -11.31 10.52
CA SER A 39 7.49 -12.67 10.76
C SER A 39 8.61 -13.70 10.79
N VAL A 40 9.70 -13.48 10.03
CA VAL A 40 10.92 -14.30 10.14
C VAL A 40 11.59 -14.09 11.50
N GLY A 41 11.78 -12.83 11.91
CA GLY A 41 12.37 -12.47 13.20
C GLY A 41 11.58 -12.99 14.39
N ALA A 42 10.24 -12.96 14.30
CA ALA A 42 9.31 -13.53 15.28
C ALA A 42 9.15 -15.06 15.16
N ASN A 43 9.98 -15.72 14.33
CA ASN A 43 9.98 -17.18 14.19
C ASN A 43 8.64 -17.78 13.68
N LEU A 44 7.79 -16.97 13.04
CA LEU A 44 6.52 -17.35 12.42
C LEU A 44 6.73 -17.99 11.04
N ILE A 45 7.69 -17.45 10.27
CA ILE A 45 7.99 -17.87 8.90
C ILE A 45 9.43 -18.38 8.81
N LYS A 46 9.63 -19.49 8.08
CA LYS A 46 10.94 -20.11 7.83
C LYS A 46 11.32 -20.22 6.35
N ALA A 47 10.36 -20.00 5.47
CA ALA A 47 10.58 -20.00 4.04
C ALA A 47 9.59 -19.03 3.40
N ILE A 48 10.06 -18.28 2.41
CA ILE A 48 9.28 -17.33 1.65
C ILE A 48 9.49 -17.65 0.17
N GLN A 49 8.40 -17.75 -0.58
CA GLN A 49 8.43 -17.95 -2.02
C GLN A 49 7.61 -16.84 -2.69
N PHE A 50 8.30 -15.90 -3.32
CA PHE A 50 7.68 -14.89 -4.16
C PHE A 50 7.41 -15.46 -5.55
N VAL A 51 6.19 -15.22 -6.03
CA VAL A 51 5.73 -15.65 -7.34
C VAL A 51 5.46 -14.43 -8.19
N TYR A 52 6.28 -14.22 -9.22
CA TYR A 52 6.19 -13.04 -10.06
C TYR A 52 5.34 -13.27 -11.32
N PRO A 53 4.55 -12.27 -11.74
CA PRO A 53 3.82 -12.30 -12.99
C PRO A 53 4.73 -12.03 -14.19
N PHE A 54 4.28 -12.41 -15.39
CA PHE A 54 5.09 -12.33 -16.62
C PHE A 54 5.48 -10.90 -17.02
N TRP A 55 4.70 -9.88 -16.62
CA TRP A 55 4.93 -8.49 -16.99
C TRP A 55 5.95 -7.80 -16.07
N SER A 56 6.25 -8.39 -14.91
CA SER A 56 7.19 -7.84 -13.94
C SER A 56 8.64 -8.24 -14.26
N SER A 57 9.59 -7.38 -13.90
CA SER A 57 11.02 -7.71 -13.95
C SER A 57 11.45 -8.35 -12.64
N TYR A 58 11.99 -9.56 -12.71
CA TYR A 58 12.54 -10.28 -11.56
C TYR A 58 13.79 -11.07 -11.99
N GLU A 59 14.61 -11.45 -11.02
CA GLU A 59 15.69 -12.41 -11.21
C GLU A 59 15.32 -13.68 -10.44
N GLU A 60 15.39 -14.84 -11.10
CA GLU A 60 15.19 -16.09 -10.39
C GLU A 60 16.28 -16.25 -9.32
N LEU A 61 15.86 -16.43 -8.08
CA LEU A 61 16.76 -16.43 -6.94
C LEU A 61 16.33 -17.53 -5.96
N VAL A 62 17.32 -18.31 -5.52
CA VAL A 62 17.18 -19.18 -4.34
C VAL A 62 18.36 -18.88 -3.44
N SER A 63 18.09 -18.40 -2.24
CA SER A 63 19.11 -18.15 -1.22
C SER A 63 18.65 -18.65 0.13
N ILE A 64 19.62 -19.02 0.96
CA ILE A 64 19.41 -19.07 2.40
C ILE A 64 19.82 -17.68 2.90
N SER A 65 18.90 -17.06 3.64
CA SER A 65 19.05 -15.71 4.14
C SER A 65 18.84 -15.71 5.64
N HIS A 66 19.49 -14.77 6.31
CA HIS A 66 19.52 -14.69 7.76
C HIS A 66 19.16 -13.27 8.15
N LEU A 67 18.27 -13.13 9.12
CA LEU A 67 17.95 -11.89 9.80
C LEU A 67 18.57 -11.96 11.20
N GLY A 68 19.06 -10.85 11.71
CA GLY A 68 19.56 -10.75 13.08
C GLY A 68 19.53 -9.32 13.62
N LEU A 69 20.30 -9.09 14.66
CA LEU A 69 20.50 -7.80 15.32
C LEU A 69 21.96 -7.34 15.25
N SER A 70 22.15 -6.09 14.87
CA SER A 70 23.42 -5.37 14.94
C SER A 70 23.26 -4.17 15.87
N TYR A 71 24.38 -3.57 16.26
CA TYR A 71 24.42 -2.38 17.09
C TYR A 71 25.25 -1.29 16.41
N LEU A 72 24.70 -0.10 16.25
CA LEU A 72 25.43 1.10 15.80
C LEU A 72 25.28 2.15 16.90
N ASP A 73 26.39 2.66 17.42
CA ASP A 73 26.39 3.66 18.50
C ASP A 73 25.48 3.28 19.69
N GLU A 74 25.51 2.00 20.08
CA GLU A 74 24.68 1.39 21.15
C GLU A 74 23.18 1.22 20.84
N GLU A 75 22.71 1.68 19.67
CA GLU A 75 21.32 1.49 19.23
C GLU A 75 21.15 0.15 18.48
N PRO A 76 20.21 -0.71 18.90
CA PRO A 76 19.94 -1.98 18.24
C PRO A 76 19.21 -1.78 16.91
N MET A 77 19.57 -2.57 15.91
CA MET A 77 18.98 -2.53 14.58
C MET A 77 18.90 -3.91 13.94
N PHE A 78 17.89 -4.14 13.11
CA PHE A 78 17.82 -5.34 12.30
C PHE A 78 18.93 -5.35 11.24
N CYS A 79 19.58 -6.50 11.09
CA CYS A 79 20.55 -6.76 10.03
C CYS A 79 20.12 -7.96 9.19
N PHE A 80 20.44 -7.90 7.89
CA PHE A 80 20.11 -8.90 6.90
C PHE A 80 21.38 -9.38 6.20
N CYS A 81 21.55 -10.69 6.13
CA CYS A 81 22.67 -11.37 5.47
C CYS A 81 22.13 -12.35 4.44
N SER A 82 22.71 -12.35 3.24
CA SER A 82 22.41 -13.35 2.21
C SER A 82 23.60 -14.28 2.01
N ASP A 83 23.36 -15.59 1.89
CA ASP A 83 24.41 -16.57 1.60
C ASP A 83 25.10 -16.34 0.25
N LEU A 84 24.52 -15.55 -0.64
CA LEU A 84 25.17 -15.12 -1.89
C LEU A 84 26.23 -14.05 -1.67
N SER A 85 26.06 -13.22 -0.64
CA SER A 85 26.91 -12.07 -0.36
C SER A 85 27.88 -12.30 0.79
N ARG A 86 28.20 -13.56 1.16
CA ARG A 86 28.94 -14.08 2.36
C ARG A 86 30.00 -13.20 3.06
N THR A 87 30.44 -12.14 2.43
CA THR A 87 31.38 -11.13 2.91
C THR A 87 30.71 -9.88 3.51
N LYS A 88 29.40 -9.66 3.34
CA LYS A 88 28.71 -8.41 3.71
C LYS A 88 27.24 -8.65 4.08
N CYS A 89 26.78 -7.92 5.11
CA CYS A 89 25.37 -7.80 5.50
C CYS A 89 24.92 -6.35 5.43
N SER A 90 23.61 -6.12 5.38
CA SER A 90 23.02 -4.77 5.42
C SER A 90 22.27 -4.57 6.73
N ALA A 91 22.47 -3.44 7.40
CA ALA A 91 21.67 -3.01 8.52
C ALA A 91 21.00 -1.66 8.18
N LYS A 92 19.81 -1.43 8.71
CA LYS A 92 19.07 -0.17 8.49
C LYS A 92 18.93 0.56 9.81
N GLU A 93 19.37 1.81 9.85
CA GLU A 93 19.23 2.65 11.03
C GLU A 93 17.76 3.09 11.20
N SER A 94 17.19 2.92 12.40
CA SER A 94 15.79 3.23 12.67
C SER A 94 15.49 4.73 12.58
N SER A 95 16.45 5.60 12.91
CA SER A 95 16.29 7.05 13.01
C SER A 95 16.33 7.75 11.64
N THR A 96 17.27 7.36 10.78
CA THR A 96 17.52 7.98 9.48
C THR A 96 16.98 7.16 8.31
N GLY A 97 16.78 5.86 8.51
CA GLY A 97 16.49 4.91 7.45
C GLY A 97 17.69 4.60 6.55
N GLU A 98 18.90 5.09 6.90
CA GLU A 98 20.11 4.83 6.12
C GLU A 98 20.53 3.36 6.21
N HIS A 99 21.04 2.83 5.09
CA HIS A 99 21.53 1.47 5.00
C HIS A 99 23.06 1.43 5.17
N HIS A 100 23.51 0.67 6.16
CA HIS A 100 24.91 0.43 6.43
C HIS A 100 25.31 -0.97 5.97
N ILE A 101 26.51 -1.07 5.41
CA ILE A 101 27.14 -2.36 5.10
C ILE A 101 27.99 -2.74 6.31
N ILE A 102 27.65 -3.86 6.93
CA ILE A 102 28.34 -4.39 8.12
C ILE A 102 29.00 -5.74 7.81
N ALA A 103 29.97 -6.13 8.65
CA ALA A 103 30.56 -7.45 8.58
C ALA A 103 29.55 -8.52 9.06
N PRO A 104 29.56 -9.75 8.50
CA PRO A 104 28.65 -10.81 8.95
C PRO A 104 28.71 -11.10 10.45
N GLU A 105 29.87 -10.97 11.06
CA GLU A 105 30.10 -11.21 12.49
C GLU A 105 29.45 -10.14 13.39
N GLU A 106 29.10 -8.98 12.84
CA GLU A 106 28.43 -7.89 13.55
C GLU A 106 26.90 -8.09 13.62
N CYS A 107 26.36 -9.04 12.84
CA CYS A 107 24.96 -9.44 12.88
C CYS A 107 24.76 -10.61 13.85
N SER A 108 24.43 -10.28 15.11
CA SER A 108 24.15 -11.22 16.19
C SER A 108 22.72 -11.80 16.10
N GLU A 109 22.46 -12.95 16.73
CA GLU A 109 21.17 -13.68 16.69
C GLU A 109 20.67 -14.06 15.27
N ASP A 110 20.97 -15.28 14.82
CA ASP A 110 20.66 -15.75 13.47
C ASP A 110 19.25 -16.37 13.34
N TRP A 111 18.31 -15.66 12.71
CA TRP A 111 17.05 -16.23 12.20
C TRP A 111 17.17 -16.59 10.73
N ARG A 112 17.48 -17.86 10.49
CA ARG A 112 17.63 -18.41 9.13
C ARG A 112 16.27 -18.67 8.47
N TYR A 113 16.18 -18.34 7.20
CA TYR A 113 15.03 -18.63 6.36
C TYR A 113 15.45 -18.90 4.91
N ILE A 114 14.59 -19.60 4.19
CA ILE A 114 14.77 -19.83 2.75
C ILE A 114 14.04 -18.74 1.99
N TYR A 115 14.72 -18.11 1.05
CA TYR A 115 14.15 -17.11 0.16
C TYR A 115 14.16 -17.61 -1.28
N LEU A 116 12.98 -17.64 -1.91
CA LEU A 116 12.83 -18.03 -3.31
C LEU A 116 12.07 -16.94 -4.08
N GLN A 117 12.55 -16.61 -5.28
CA GLN A 117 11.85 -15.80 -6.27
C GLN A 117 11.75 -16.61 -7.56
N SER A 118 10.55 -16.69 -8.13
CA SER A 118 10.33 -17.46 -9.36
C SER A 118 9.08 -17.00 -10.12
N PRO A 119 8.99 -17.25 -11.44
CA PRO A 119 7.73 -17.10 -12.15
C PRO A 119 6.70 -18.15 -11.71
N ALA A 120 5.42 -17.87 -11.93
CA ALA A 120 4.32 -18.79 -11.62
C ALA A 120 4.49 -20.22 -12.15
N GLN A 121 5.02 -20.38 -13.37
CA GLN A 121 5.28 -21.71 -13.94
C GLN A 121 6.30 -22.50 -13.12
N LYS A 122 7.41 -21.86 -12.73
CA LYS A 122 8.46 -22.51 -11.96
C LYS A 122 8.04 -22.72 -10.51
N ALA A 123 7.32 -21.74 -9.94
CA ALA A 123 6.77 -21.84 -8.60
C ALA A 123 5.89 -23.08 -8.44
N SER A 124 5.05 -23.37 -9.44
CA SER A 124 4.21 -24.56 -9.51
C SER A 124 5.00 -25.88 -9.45
N GLU A 125 6.19 -25.94 -10.08
CA GLU A 125 7.07 -27.11 -10.00
C GLU A 125 7.69 -27.28 -8.61
N ILE A 126 8.15 -26.16 -8.02
CA ILE A 126 8.75 -26.13 -6.69
C ILE A 126 7.72 -26.57 -5.64
N LEU A 127 6.49 -26.05 -5.71
CA LEU A 127 5.41 -26.34 -4.76
C LEU A 127 5.07 -27.85 -4.71
N LYS A 128 5.08 -28.53 -5.86
CA LYS A 128 4.85 -29.98 -5.95
C LYS A 128 5.93 -30.81 -5.23
N SER A 129 7.12 -30.24 -5.05
CA SER A 129 8.23 -30.91 -4.35
C SER A 129 8.13 -30.81 -2.82
N TYR A 130 7.31 -29.90 -2.29
CA TYR A 130 7.16 -29.75 -0.84
C TYR A 130 6.47 -30.95 -0.20
N LYS A 131 6.97 -31.36 0.96
CA LYS A 131 6.43 -32.48 1.73
C LYS A 131 5.07 -32.10 2.31
N LYS A 132 4.12 -33.06 2.34
CA LYS A 132 2.74 -32.92 2.84
C LYS A 132 2.54 -32.43 4.29
N LYS A 133 3.60 -32.17 5.06
CA LYS A 133 3.51 -31.79 6.49
C LYS A 133 3.84 -30.32 6.77
N THR A 134 4.19 -29.52 5.76
CA THR A 134 4.58 -28.11 5.96
C THR A 134 3.37 -27.20 5.82
N SER A 135 2.90 -26.60 6.91
CA SER A 135 1.86 -25.56 6.85
C SER A 135 2.39 -24.33 6.10
N PHE A 136 1.52 -23.69 5.31
CA PHE A 136 1.89 -22.47 4.59
C PHE A 136 0.71 -21.49 4.54
N ILE A 137 1.05 -20.21 4.45
CA ILE A 137 0.15 -19.09 4.24
C ILE A 137 0.20 -18.76 2.75
N LEU A 138 -0.94 -18.44 2.16
CA LEU A 138 -1.02 -17.94 0.79
C LEU A 138 -1.39 -16.46 0.84
N ASP A 139 -0.47 -15.61 0.41
CA ASP A 139 -0.70 -14.18 0.27
C ASP A 139 -0.81 -13.83 -1.22
N ILE A 140 -1.84 -13.08 -1.59
CA ILE A 140 -2.11 -12.69 -2.97
C ILE A 140 -2.26 -11.18 -3.02
N ASP A 141 -1.26 -10.50 -3.57
CA ASP A 141 -1.39 -9.10 -3.93
C ASP A 141 -2.13 -8.96 -5.27
N GLU A 142 -3.17 -8.13 -5.31
CA GLU A 142 -3.91 -7.83 -6.54
C GLU A 142 -3.04 -7.15 -7.58
N ASP A 143 -1.93 -6.52 -7.16
CA ASP A 143 -0.93 -5.98 -8.07
C ASP A 143 -0.18 -7.04 -8.87
N PHE A 144 -0.27 -8.34 -8.54
CA PHE A 144 0.14 -9.42 -9.43
C PHE A 144 -0.50 -9.29 -10.82
N PHE A 145 -1.74 -8.79 -10.89
CA PHE A 145 -2.45 -8.61 -12.15
C PHE A 145 -2.03 -7.37 -12.95
N GLY A 146 -1.34 -6.43 -12.31
CA GLY A 146 -0.83 -5.23 -12.95
C GLY A 146 -0.71 -4.07 -11.98
N VAL A 147 -0.20 -2.95 -12.48
CA VAL A 147 0.09 -1.75 -11.70
C VAL A 147 -0.43 -0.53 -12.43
N HIS A 148 -1.12 0.36 -11.71
CA HIS A 148 -1.66 1.62 -12.24
C HIS A 148 -1.19 2.77 -11.38
N LEU A 149 -0.40 3.68 -11.94
CA LEU A 149 0.23 4.79 -11.22
C LEU A 149 -0.73 5.99 -11.19
N PRO A 150 -1.49 6.25 -10.10
CA PRO A 150 -2.50 7.30 -10.10
C PRO A 150 -1.89 8.70 -10.27
N GLY A 151 -0.66 8.89 -9.79
CA GLY A 151 0.13 10.10 -10.04
C GLY A 151 0.36 10.41 -11.52
N HIS A 152 0.48 9.39 -12.38
CA HIS A 152 0.69 9.57 -13.83
C HIS A 152 -0.50 10.32 -14.45
N LYS A 153 -1.74 9.97 -14.09
CA LYS A 153 -2.95 10.66 -14.56
C LYS A 153 -3.02 12.13 -14.17
N LEU A 154 -2.44 12.51 -13.04
CA LEU A 154 -2.32 13.91 -12.65
C LEU A 154 -1.35 14.65 -13.59
N THR A 155 -0.19 14.04 -13.88
CA THR A 155 0.79 14.62 -14.80
C THR A 155 0.27 14.69 -16.25
N GLU A 156 -0.49 13.70 -16.71
CA GLU A 156 -1.16 13.71 -18.03
C GLU A 156 -2.20 14.83 -18.12
N ALA A 157 -2.87 15.17 -17.01
CA ALA A 157 -3.76 16.33 -16.93
C ALA A 157 -3.01 17.68 -16.91
N GLY A 158 -1.67 17.66 -16.93
CA GLY A 158 -0.81 18.83 -16.98
C GLY A 158 -0.48 19.43 -15.61
N LEU A 159 -0.59 18.66 -14.52
CA LEU A 159 -0.13 19.06 -13.20
C LEU A 159 1.38 18.87 -13.09
N THR A 160 2.06 19.84 -12.47
CA THR A 160 3.47 19.70 -12.14
C THR A 160 3.63 18.88 -10.86
N MET A 161 4.82 18.30 -10.68
CA MET A 161 5.17 17.61 -9.43
C MET A 161 5.06 18.52 -8.20
N ASP A 162 5.33 19.81 -8.37
CA ASP A 162 5.21 20.78 -7.28
C ASP A 162 3.75 21.04 -6.92
N ASP A 163 2.84 21.05 -7.91
CA ASP A 163 1.40 21.16 -7.65
C ASP A 163 0.90 19.95 -6.85
N ILE A 164 1.31 18.75 -7.26
CA ILE A 164 0.92 17.49 -6.59
C ILE A 164 1.43 17.48 -5.14
N ARG A 165 2.72 17.78 -4.93
CA ARG A 165 3.32 17.80 -3.58
C ARG A 165 2.71 18.87 -2.67
N LYS A 166 2.41 20.06 -3.19
CA LYS A 166 1.75 21.11 -2.41
C LYS A 166 0.38 20.64 -1.93
N LEU A 167 -0.41 20.03 -2.81
CA LEU A 167 -1.74 19.53 -2.44
C LEU A 167 -1.66 18.35 -1.47
N GLU A 168 -0.73 17.42 -1.72
CA GLU A 168 -0.48 16.28 -0.85
C GLU A 168 -0.08 16.73 0.56
N ASN A 169 0.91 17.63 0.69
CA ASN A 169 1.32 18.17 1.98
C ASN A 169 0.17 18.92 2.68
N THR A 170 -0.58 19.74 1.93
CA THR A 170 -1.69 20.51 2.51
C THR A 170 -2.77 19.58 3.07
N THR A 171 -3.12 18.52 2.35
CA THR A 171 -4.11 17.53 2.79
C THR A 171 -3.61 16.71 3.98
N LEU A 172 -2.34 16.26 3.94
CA LEU A 172 -1.68 15.51 5.01
C LEU A 172 -1.69 16.26 6.35
N PHE A 173 -1.38 17.55 6.36
CA PHE A 173 -1.39 18.36 7.58
C PHE A 173 -2.78 18.76 8.05
N LEU A 174 -3.76 18.75 7.16
CA LEU A 174 -5.12 19.21 7.46
C LEU A 174 -5.94 18.08 8.10
N PHE A 175 -5.86 16.86 7.58
CA PHE A 175 -6.78 15.78 7.92
C PHE A 175 -6.13 14.69 8.78
N CYS A 176 -6.61 14.58 10.02
CA CYS A 176 -6.28 13.54 10.99
C CYS A 176 -7.60 12.90 11.45
N PRO A 177 -8.19 12.00 10.64
CA PRO A 177 -9.41 11.33 11.05
C PRO A 177 -9.24 10.66 12.41
N LYS A 178 -10.32 10.50 13.18
CA LYS A 178 -10.31 9.76 14.47
C LYS A 178 -10.84 8.32 14.38
N SER A 179 -11.25 7.89 13.19
CA SER A 179 -11.63 6.51 12.93
C SER A 179 -11.43 6.14 11.45
N PRO A 180 -11.22 4.85 11.13
CA PRO A 180 -11.00 4.40 9.75
C PRO A 180 -12.22 4.64 8.84
N SER A 181 -13.43 4.64 9.40
CA SER A 181 -14.66 4.92 8.63
C SER A 181 -14.70 6.33 8.04
N LEU A 182 -13.92 7.28 8.58
CA LEU A 182 -13.89 8.65 8.09
C LEU A 182 -13.08 8.84 6.81
N GLU A 183 -12.21 7.88 6.43
CA GLU A 183 -11.46 7.96 5.16
C GLU A 183 -12.41 8.16 3.97
N LYS A 184 -13.45 7.33 3.90
CA LYS A 184 -14.46 7.40 2.83
C LYS A 184 -15.26 8.71 2.87
N VAL A 185 -15.69 9.12 4.07
CA VAL A 185 -16.52 10.31 4.28
C VAL A 185 -15.76 11.57 3.85
N ILE A 186 -14.49 11.69 4.24
CA ILE A 186 -13.67 12.85 3.91
C ILE A 186 -13.28 12.86 2.43
N ASP A 187 -13.01 11.69 1.82
CA ASP A 187 -12.78 11.60 0.37
C ASP A 187 -14.04 11.99 -0.44
N GLU A 188 -15.23 11.55 -0.02
CA GLU A 188 -16.51 11.95 -0.61
C GLU A 188 -16.71 13.47 -0.53
N TRP A 189 -16.51 14.05 0.66
CA TRP A 189 -16.58 15.49 0.88
C TRP A 189 -15.57 16.24 -0.01
N PHE A 190 -14.32 15.80 -0.06
CA PHE A 190 -13.27 16.42 -0.87
C PHE A 190 -13.63 16.42 -2.36
N LYS A 191 -14.18 15.31 -2.84
CA LYS A 191 -14.68 15.19 -4.21
C LYS A 191 -15.82 16.17 -4.48
N GLU A 192 -16.77 16.30 -3.55
CA GLU A 192 -17.90 17.23 -3.67
C GLU A 192 -17.45 18.69 -3.74
N ILE A 193 -16.49 19.09 -2.91
CA ILE A 193 -15.88 20.43 -2.98
C ILE A 193 -15.29 20.70 -4.37
N ILE A 194 -14.53 19.75 -4.91
CA ILE A 194 -13.93 19.89 -6.24
C ILE A 194 -15.00 19.95 -7.34
N ASP A 195 -16.01 19.09 -7.29
CA ASP A 195 -17.12 19.12 -8.25
C ASP A 195 -17.87 20.45 -8.20
N ASN A 196 -18.08 21.01 -7.01
CA ASN A 196 -18.67 22.35 -6.83
C ASN A 196 -17.79 23.45 -7.41
N LEU A 197 -16.47 23.39 -7.24
CA LEU A 197 -15.55 24.34 -7.89
C LEU A 197 -15.64 24.26 -9.42
N ILE A 198 -15.68 23.05 -9.98
CA ILE A 198 -15.79 22.85 -11.44
C ILE A 198 -17.13 23.36 -11.96
N THR A 199 -18.24 23.04 -11.28
CA THR A 199 -19.58 23.33 -11.79
C THR A 199 -20.03 24.77 -11.56
N ARG A 200 -19.66 25.36 -10.43
CA ARG A 200 -20.13 26.70 -9.99
C ARG A 200 -19.11 27.79 -10.23
N CYS A 201 -17.81 27.46 -10.21
CA CYS A 201 -16.75 28.45 -10.20
C CYS A 201 -15.89 28.47 -11.47
N SER A 202 -16.03 27.50 -12.38
CA SER A 202 -15.38 27.55 -13.69
C SER A 202 -16.11 28.49 -14.65
N ASP A 203 -15.34 29.27 -15.41
CA ASP A 203 -15.85 30.05 -16.53
C ASP A 203 -15.97 29.21 -17.82
N ASN A 204 -16.39 29.84 -18.93
CA ASN A 204 -16.50 29.19 -20.23
C ASN A 204 -15.15 28.66 -20.78
N SER A 205 -14.02 29.13 -20.25
CA SER A 205 -12.69 28.63 -20.59
C SER A 205 -12.24 27.46 -19.71
N GLY A 206 -13.03 27.12 -18.68
CA GLY A 206 -12.74 26.06 -17.71
C GLY A 206 -11.75 26.48 -16.62
N VAL A 207 -11.48 27.78 -16.47
CA VAL A 207 -10.63 28.33 -15.40
C VAL A 207 -11.48 28.64 -14.19
N VAL A 208 -11.02 28.26 -13.00
CA VAL A 208 -11.76 28.49 -11.75
C VAL A 208 -11.51 29.90 -11.20
N SER A 209 -12.60 30.58 -10.84
CA SER A 209 -12.56 31.89 -10.19
C SER A 209 -12.22 31.77 -8.69
N GLY A 210 -11.11 32.37 -8.26
CA GLY A 210 -10.73 32.45 -6.85
C GLY A 210 -11.75 33.19 -5.97
N VAL A 211 -12.46 34.18 -6.51
CA VAL A 211 -13.54 34.87 -5.76
C VAL A 211 -14.69 33.91 -5.47
N CYS A 212 -15.06 33.08 -6.44
CA CYS A 212 -16.08 32.05 -6.26
C CYS A 212 -15.59 30.96 -5.28
N GLY A 213 -14.34 30.52 -5.41
CA GLY A 213 -13.73 29.55 -4.49
C GLY A 213 -13.75 30.01 -3.02
N ASN A 214 -13.42 31.28 -2.76
CA ASN A 214 -13.50 31.85 -1.41
C ASN A 214 -14.95 31.90 -0.88
N THR A 215 -15.93 32.12 -1.77
CA THR A 215 -17.35 32.08 -1.40
C THR A 215 -17.75 30.66 -1.01
N LEU A 216 -17.32 29.65 -1.78
CA LEU A 216 -17.56 28.24 -1.46
C LEU A 216 -16.91 27.83 -0.13
N LEU A 217 -15.68 28.30 0.16
CA LEU A 217 -15.04 28.07 1.46
C LEU A 217 -15.88 28.61 2.63
N LEU A 218 -16.50 29.79 2.47
CA LEU A 218 -17.38 30.36 3.49
C LEU A 218 -18.66 29.52 3.66
N GLU A 219 -19.23 29.01 2.56
CA GLU A 219 -20.43 28.15 2.59
C GLU A 219 -20.18 26.85 3.36
N VAL A 220 -19.01 26.23 3.22
CA VAL A 220 -18.70 24.94 3.87
C VAL A 220 -18.09 25.10 5.26
N THR A 221 -17.91 26.33 5.73
CA THR A 221 -17.30 26.63 7.04
C THR A 221 -18.10 26.04 8.21
N GLU A 222 -19.44 26.05 8.15
CA GLU A 222 -20.28 25.47 9.21
C GLU A 222 -20.09 23.94 9.30
N GLU A 223 -20.04 23.26 8.15
CA GLU A 223 -19.78 21.83 8.07
C GLU A 223 -18.40 21.49 8.63
N ILE A 224 -17.36 22.23 8.24
CA ILE A 224 -15.99 22.09 8.77
C ILE A 224 -15.98 22.23 10.30
N GLN A 225 -16.65 23.25 10.85
CA GLN A 225 -16.68 23.48 12.29
C GLN A 225 -17.39 22.34 13.02
N SER A 226 -18.47 21.81 12.45
CA SER A 226 -19.21 20.69 13.05
C SER A 226 -18.39 19.40 13.10
N ASN A 227 -17.44 19.22 12.17
CA ASN A 227 -16.58 18.03 12.06
C ASN A 227 -15.14 18.26 12.57
N ALA A 228 -14.84 19.44 13.13
CA ALA A 228 -13.50 19.87 13.50
C ALA A 228 -12.75 18.86 14.38
N GLN A 229 -13.44 18.29 15.37
CA GLN A 229 -12.83 17.36 16.35
C GLN A 229 -12.58 15.96 15.78
N SER A 230 -13.26 15.57 14.69
CA SER A 230 -13.22 14.20 14.16
C SER A 230 -12.40 14.06 12.89
N TRP A 231 -12.37 15.08 12.03
CA TRP A 231 -11.73 14.98 10.70
C TRP A 231 -10.34 15.59 10.66
N PHE A 232 -10.10 16.63 11.46
CA PHE A 232 -8.96 17.52 11.29
C PHE A 232 -7.90 17.31 12.36
N CYS A 233 -6.66 17.61 12.00
CA CYS A 233 -5.54 17.66 12.93
C CYS A 233 -5.68 18.83 13.91
N GLU A 234 -4.92 18.79 15.01
CA GLU A 234 -4.80 19.90 15.97
C GLU A 234 -3.96 21.06 15.39
N VAL A 235 -4.50 21.70 14.35
CA VAL A 235 -3.85 22.78 13.59
C VAL A 235 -4.78 23.97 13.41
N ASP A 236 -4.27 25.07 12.84
CA ASP A 236 -5.12 26.15 12.34
C ASP A 236 -5.87 25.68 11.08
N ILE A 237 -7.04 25.07 11.31
CA ILE A 237 -7.92 24.50 10.27
C ILE A 237 -8.27 25.56 9.21
N ARG A 238 -8.55 26.81 9.64
CA ARG A 238 -8.94 27.89 8.71
C ARG A 238 -7.80 28.25 7.78
N LYS A 239 -6.58 28.35 8.30
CA LYS A 239 -5.38 28.64 7.50
C LYS A 239 -5.14 27.56 6.44
N HIS A 240 -5.15 26.28 6.84
CA HIS A 240 -4.85 25.18 5.92
C HIS A 240 -5.96 24.96 4.88
N LEU A 241 -7.22 25.20 5.24
CA LEU A 241 -8.31 25.21 4.27
C LEU A 241 -8.21 26.38 3.29
N ALA A 242 -7.88 27.59 3.77
CA ALA A 242 -7.64 28.72 2.89
C ALA A 242 -6.49 28.44 1.91
N GLU A 243 -5.42 27.78 2.36
CA GLU A 243 -4.33 27.32 1.51
C GLU A 243 -4.79 26.27 0.49
N LEU A 244 -5.58 25.27 0.92
CA LEU A 244 -6.16 24.27 0.02
C LEU A 244 -7.00 24.92 -1.08
N PHE A 245 -7.94 25.79 -0.72
CA PHE A 245 -8.79 26.51 -1.67
C PHE A 245 -7.98 27.45 -2.57
N PHE A 246 -6.95 28.09 -2.03
CA PHE A 246 -6.03 28.90 -2.83
C PHE A 246 -5.35 28.06 -3.90
N ILE A 247 -4.85 26.86 -3.58
CA ILE A 247 -4.24 25.96 -4.57
C ILE A 247 -5.27 25.50 -5.61
N LEU A 248 -6.47 25.09 -5.17
CA LEU A 248 -7.53 24.58 -6.06
C LEU A 248 -8.12 25.65 -6.99
N THR A 249 -7.92 26.94 -6.69
CA THR A 249 -8.51 28.06 -7.45
C THR A 249 -7.47 28.93 -8.16
N GLN A 250 -6.21 28.47 -8.24
CA GLN A 250 -5.19 29.15 -9.04
C GLN A 250 -5.61 29.19 -10.52
N SER A 251 -5.24 30.25 -11.24
CA SER A 251 -5.60 30.41 -12.67
C SER A 251 -5.03 29.32 -13.57
N THR A 252 -4.00 28.61 -13.12
CA THR A 252 -3.39 27.45 -13.80
C THR A 252 -4.17 26.14 -13.57
N MET A 253 -5.14 26.15 -12.66
CA MET A 253 -5.96 25.02 -12.27
C MET A 253 -7.23 24.96 -13.11
N THR A 254 -7.22 24.12 -14.14
CA THR A 254 -8.36 23.94 -15.06
C THR A 254 -9.32 22.88 -14.53
N GLY A 255 -10.56 22.88 -15.03
CA GLY A 255 -11.55 21.84 -14.71
C GLY A 255 -11.05 20.41 -14.96
N ASN A 256 -10.21 20.19 -15.97
CA ASN A 256 -9.60 18.88 -16.23
C ASN A 256 -8.61 18.46 -15.13
N LYS A 257 -7.76 19.39 -14.65
CA LYS A 257 -6.83 19.13 -13.54
C LYS A 257 -7.57 18.84 -12.24
N LEU A 258 -8.60 19.63 -11.95
CA LEU A 258 -9.47 19.41 -10.80
C LEU A 258 -10.17 18.05 -10.87
N LYS A 259 -10.70 17.68 -12.03
CA LYS A 259 -11.31 16.36 -12.23
C LYS A 259 -10.30 15.24 -12.02
N ALA A 260 -9.05 15.43 -12.43
CA ALA A 260 -7.98 14.46 -12.16
C ALA A 260 -7.72 14.32 -10.66
N PHE A 261 -7.67 15.42 -9.89
CA PHE A 261 -7.55 15.37 -8.42
C PHE A 261 -8.72 14.67 -7.75
N ALA A 262 -9.95 15.05 -8.11
CA ALA A 262 -11.15 14.40 -7.57
C ALA A 262 -11.10 12.89 -7.83
N ASN A 263 -10.76 12.46 -9.05
CA ASN A 263 -10.64 11.06 -9.41
C ASN A 263 -9.54 10.32 -8.64
N THR A 264 -8.40 10.96 -8.39
CA THR A 264 -7.31 10.41 -7.58
C THR A 264 -7.76 10.18 -6.13
N GLY A 265 -8.51 11.11 -5.55
CA GLY A 265 -9.09 11.02 -4.21
C GLY A 265 -8.08 11.12 -3.06
N LEU A 266 -8.58 11.10 -1.84
CA LEU A 266 -7.82 11.04 -0.60
C LEU A 266 -7.87 9.62 -0.01
N CYS A 267 -6.74 9.14 0.51
CA CYS A 267 -6.69 7.91 1.31
C CYS A 267 -5.84 8.12 2.55
N LEU A 268 -5.94 7.19 3.51
CA LEU A 268 -5.08 7.19 4.68
C LEU A 268 -3.63 6.92 4.26
N SER A 269 -2.69 7.62 4.89
CA SER A 269 -1.24 7.43 4.70
C SER A 269 -0.76 6.04 5.14
N SER A 270 -1.48 5.41 6.06
CA SER A 270 -1.24 4.06 6.57
C SER A 270 -2.56 3.36 6.91
N SER A 271 -2.51 2.04 7.13
CA SER A 271 -3.67 1.33 7.70
C SER A 271 -3.87 1.76 9.15
N TRP A 272 -5.11 1.76 9.63
CA TRP A 272 -5.41 2.05 11.03
C TRP A 272 -4.78 1.06 12.02
N SER A 273 -4.40 -0.12 11.53
CA SER A 273 -3.76 -1.17 12.30
C SER A 273 -2.23 -1.10 12.26
N THR A 274 -1.66 -0.07 11.62
CA THR A 274 -0.22 0.10 11.52
C THR A 274 0.38 0.47 12.88
N HIS A 275 1.46 -0.21 13.27
CA HIS A 275 2.14 0.02 14.56
C HIS A 275 2.61 1.46 14.72
N LEU A 276 2.32 2.06 15.87
CA LEU A 276 2.77 3.40 16.26
C LEU A 276 2.59 4.49 15.17
N SER A 277 1.60 4.33 14.29
CA SER A 277 1.28 5.30 13.25
C SER A 277 -0.02 6.01 13.58
N GLU A 278 0.02 7.34 13.61
CA GLU A 278 -1.19 8.14 13.48
C GLU A 278 -1.49 8.28 11.97
N PRO A 279 -2.63 7.78 11.48
CA PRO A 279 -2.94 7.84 10.06
C PRO A 279 -3.53 9.20 9.68
N HIS A 280 -2.96 9.82 8.66
CA HIS A 280 -3.41 11.09 8.09
C HIS A 280 -4.06 10.85 6.73
N LEU A 281 -4.88 11.77 6.21
CA LEU A 281 -5.32 11.70 4.82
C LEU A 281 -4.39 12.48 3.91
N HIS A 282 -4.00 11.88 2.80
CA HIS A 282 -3.23 12.52 1.75
C HIS A 282 -3.82 12.18 0.38
N LEU A 283 -3.36 12.88 -0.64
CA LEU A 283 -3.74 12.57 -2.01
C LEU A 283 -3.30 11.15 -2.36
N CYS A 284 -4.22 10.31 -2.81
CA CYS A 284 -3.99 8.88 -3.03
C CYS A 284 -3.24 8.61 -4.34
N VAL A 285 -2.05 9.17 -4.47
CA VAL A 285 -1.17 9.11 -5.65
C VAL A 285 -0.30 7.86 -5.71
N GLY A 286 -0.26 7.07 -4.62
CA GLY A 286 0.61 5.93 -4.46
C GLY A 286 2.05 6.31 -4.14
N GLN A 287 2.91 5.31 -3.92
CA GLN A 287 4.32 5.53 -3.55
C GLN A 287 5.19 6.03 -4.73
N ILE A 288 4.61 6.15 -5.92
CA ILE A 288 5.31 6.41 -7.17
C ILE A 288 4.63 7.55 -7.91
N ILE A 289 5.31 8.69 -8.01
CA ILE A 289 4.81 9.87 -8.72
C ILE A 289 5.79 10.33 -9.82
N SER A 290 6.89 9.59 -10.09
CA SER A 290 7.94 10.02 -11.04
C SER A 290 8.27 9.01 -12.14
N ASN A 291 8.80 9.52 -13.25
CA ASN A 291 9.37 8.75 -14.37
C ASN A 291 10.60 7.91 -13.98
N THR A 292 11.05 7.98 -12.73
CA THR A 292 12.15 7.19 -12.18
C THR A 292 11.66 6.01 -11.35
N SER A 293 10.37 5.69 -11.43
CA SER A 293 9.80 4.54 -10.75
C SER A 293 10.59 3.26 -11.04
N PRO A 294 10.92 2.46 -10.02
CA PRO A 294 11.46 1.12 -10.24
C PRO A 294 10.41 0.17 -10.84
N VAL A 295 9.12 0.51 -10.76
CA VAL A 295 8.00 -0.28 -11.29
C VAL A 295 7.38 0.44 -12.48
N LYS A 296 7.36 -0.22 -13.64
CA LYS A 296 6.67 0.29 -14.82
C LYS A 296 5.17 0.03 -14.70
N GLU A 297 4.38 1.01 -15.11
CA GLU A 297 2.93 0.85 -15.20
C GLU A 297 2.59 -0.30 -16.16
N PHE A 298 1.64 -1.14 -15.75
CA PHE A 298 1.10 -2.24 -16.53
C PHE A 298 -0.41 -2.35 -16.28
N ILE A 299 -1.20 -1.85 -17.23
CA ILE A 299 -2.66 -2.00 -17.20
C ILE A 299 -3.00 -3.22 -18.07
N PRO A 300 -3.49 -4.32 -17.48
CA PRO A 300 -3.72 -5.55 -18.22
C PRO A 300 -4.90 -5.39 -19.19
N SER A 301 -4.76 -5.95 -20.39
CA SER A 301 -5.89 -6.23 -21.27
C SER A 301 -6.69 -7.44 -20.78
N ASP A 302 -7.85 -7.71 -21.37
CA ASP A 302 -8.65 -8.90 -21.03
C ASP A 302 -7.87 -10.20 -21.26
N ASN A 303 -7.02 -10.25 -22.29
CA ASN A 303 -6.16 -11.41 -22.55
C ASN A 303 -5.07 -11.56 -21.48
N ASP A 304 -4.48 -10.45 -21.03
CA ASP A 304 -3.48 -10.46 -19.97
C ASP A 304 -4.11 -10.93 -18.65
N LEU A 305 -5.31 -10.43 -18.30
CA LEU A 305 -6.06 -10.88 -17.12
C LEU A 305 -6.32 -12.39 -17.15
N GLN A 306 -6.74 -12.93 -18.30
CA GLN A 306 -6.94 -14.38 -18.45
C GLN A 306 -5.65 -15.17 -18.28
N GLN A 307 -4.54 -14.69 -18.83
CA GLN A 307 -3.23 -15.33 -18.68
C GLN A 307 -2.77 -15.32 -17.21
N LEU A 308 -2.88 -14.18 -16.54
CA LEU A 308 -2.52 -14.00 -15.13
C LEU A 308 -3.39 -14.88 -14.21
N ALA A 309 -4.69 -14.93 -14.46
CA ALA A 309 -5.60 -15.84 -13.76
C ALA A 309 -5.21 -17.32 -13.98
N GLY A 310 -4.82 -17.68 -15.20
CA GLY A 310 -4.30 -19.01 -15.53
C GLY A 310 -3.00 -19.35 -14.79
N ASP A 311 -2.14 -18.37 -14.57
CA ASP A 311 -0.89 -18.54 -13.83
C ASP A 311 -1.15 -18.76 -12.33
N ILE A 312 -2.06 -17.99 -11.72
CA ILE A 312 -2.54 -18.25 -10.34
C ILE A 312 -3.18 -19.63 -10.24
N ALA A 313 -4.02 -20.01 -11.21
CA ALA A 313 -4.66 -21.33 -11.22
C ALA A 313 -3.65 -22.48 -11.20
N LYS A 314 -2.55 -22.38 -11.96
CA LYS A 314 -1.46 -23.38 -11.95
C LYS A 314 -0.79 -23.47 -10.58
N VAL A 315 -0.54 -22.33 -9.94
CA VAL A 315 0.04 -22.25 -8.59
C VAL A 315 -0.89 -22.92 -7.59
N LEU A 316 -2.18 -22.54 -7.57
CA LEU A 316 -3.21 -23.10 -6.68
C LEU A 316 -3.35 -24.62 -6.85
N GLN A 317 -3.37 -25.11 -8.10
CA GLN A 317 -3.44 -26.55 -8.40
C GLN A 317 -2.19 -27.32 -7.91
N SER A 318 -1.06 -26.62 -7.78
CA SER A 318 0.22 -27.21 -7.40
C SER A 318 0.49 -27.18 -5.90
N LEU A 319 -0.40 -26.56 -5.12
CA LEU A 319 -0.29 -26.51 -3.67
C LEU A 319 -0.31 -27.92 -3.07
N PRO A 320 0.60 -28.25 -2.13
CA PRO A 320 0.71 -29.60 -1.57
C PRO A 320 -0.49 -30.00 -0.70
N HIS A 321 -1.21 -29.01 -0.15
CA HIS A 321 -2.48 -29.12 0.58
C HIS A 321 -3.11 -27.73 0.69
N ARG A 322 -4.26 -27.59 1.36
CA ARG A 322 -4.89 -26.28 1.59
C ARG A 322 -4.00 -25.38 2.47
N PRO A 323 -3.85 -24.07 2.16
CA PRO A 323 -3.19 -23.11 3.04
C PRO A 323 -3.92 -23.00 4.38
N ILE A 324 -3.21 -22.64 5.45
CA ILE A 324 -3.82 -22.41 6.77
C ILE A 324 -4.58 -21.08 6.84
N VAL A 325 -4.07 -20.09 6.11
CA VAL A 325 -4.62 -18.73 5.99
C VAL A 325 -4.40 -18.28 4.55
N ILE A 326 -5.38 -17.58 4.00
CA ILE A 326 -5.30 -16.93 2.69
C ILE A 326 -5.54 -15.44 2.92
N THR A 327 -4.62 -14.61 2.49
CA THR A 327 -4.74 -13.15 2.50
C THR A 327 -4.80 -12.63 1.07
N ILE A 328 -5.57 -11.56 0.87
CA ILE A 328 -5.66 -10.85 -0.40
C ILE A 328 -5.46 -9.37 -0.11
N SER A 329 -4.45 -8.76 -0.72
CA SER A 329 -4.15 -7.35 -0.59
C SER A 329 -4.54 -6.60 -1.86
N ARG A 330 -5.32 -5.53 -1.70
CA ARG A 330 -5.80 -4.70 -2.81
C ARG A 330 -4.79 -3.67 -3.31
N SER A 331 -3.68 -3.47 -2.59
CA SER A 331 -2.61 -2.49 -2.84
C SER A 331 -3.06 -1.10 -3.38
N SER A 332 -4.28 -0.67 -3.03
CA SER A 332 -4.96 0.46 -3.71
C SER A 332 -4.45 1.82 -3.24
N ARG A 333 -4.06 1.92 -1.96
CA ARG A 333 -3.46 3.13 -1.37
C ARG A 333 -2.09 3.41 -1.97
N ASN A 334 -1.29 2.36 -2.14
CA ASN A 334 0.06 2.45 -2.70
C ASN A 334 0.08 2.63 -4.23
N GLY A 335 -1.09 2.56 -4.88
CA GLY A 335 -1.20 2.74 -6.33
C GLY A 335 -0.65 1.55 -7.13
N TYR A 336 -0.67 0.34 -6.56
CA TYR A 336 -0.18 -0.85 -7.27
C TYR A 336 -1.29 -1.68 -7.91
N THR A 337 -2.57 -1.43 -7.67
CA THR A 337 -3.64 -2.17 -8.37
C THR A 337 -4.39 -1.30 -9.38
N PRO A 338 -4.70 -1.80 -10.60
CA PRO A 338 -5.52 -1.10 -11.57
C PRO A 338 -6.92 -0.81 -11.02
N ARG A 339 -7.09 0.40 -10.47
CA ARG A 339 -8.30 0.82 -9.74
C ARG A 339 -9.60 0.52 -10.51
N SER A 340 -9.63 0.79 -11.81
CA SER A 340 -10.80 0.55 -12.67
C SER A 340 -11.13 -0.94 -12.91
N GLN A 341 -10.16 -1.84 -12.70
CA GLN A 341 -10.31 -3.29 -12.85
C GLN A 341 -10.27 -4.04 -11.51
N GLN A 342 -10.09 -3.34 -10.39
CA GLN A 342 -9.88 -3.93 -9.06
C GLN A 342 -10.93 -4.98 -8.71
N MET A 343 -12.23 -4.66 -8.83
CA MET A 343 -13.28 -5.64 -8.54
C MET A 343 -13.27 -6.86 -9.47
N LEU A 344 -12.89 -6.67 -10.75
CA LEU A 344 -12.77 -7.78 -11.69
C LEU A 344 -11.63 -8.70 -11.27
N ILE A 345 -10.49 -8.12 -10.87
CA ILE A 345 -9.33 -8.83 -10.34
C ILE A 345 -9.70 -9.60 -9.06
N GLU A 346 -10.30 -8.93 -8.07
CA GLU A 346 -10.73 -9.53 -6.81
C GLU A 346 -11.70 -10.70 -7.05
N ASN A 347 -12.74 -10.49 -7.85
CA ASN A 347 -13.71 -11.53 -8.19
C ASN A 347 -13.07 -12.72 -8.92
N THR A 348 -12.06 -12.46 -9.75
CA THR A 348 -11.30 -13.51 -10.43
C THR A 348 -10.51 -14.33 -9.42
N ILE A 349 -9.80 -13.70 -8.50
CA ILE A 349 -9.06 -14.37 -7.42
C ILE A 349 -10.03 -15.22 -6.56
N LEU A 350 -11.12 -14.64 -6.08
CA LEU A 350 -12.13 -15.34 -5.28
C LEU A 350 -12.74 -16.52 -6.04
N GLY A 351 -13.02 -16.38 -7.33
CA GLY A 351 -13.51 -17.47 -8.19
C GLY A 351 -12.52 -18.62 -8.33
N LEU A 352 -11.22 -18.31 -8.42
CA LEU A 352 -10.15 -19.32 -8.43
C LEU A 352 -10.04 -20.01 -7.06
N LEU A 353 -10.03 -19.26 -5.96
CA LEU A 353 -9.98 -19.82 -4.60
C LEU A 353 -11.18 -20.72 -4.32
N LYS A 354 -12.38 -20.35 -4.78
CA LYS A 354 -13.56 -21.22 -4.74
C LYS A 354 -13.35 -22.52 -5.50
N SER A 355 -12.85 -22.42 -6.74
CA SER A 355 -12.68 -23.57 -7.63
C SER A 355 -11.61 -24.56 -7.17
N PHE A 356 -10.49 -24.07 -6.65
CA PHE A 356 -9.34 -24.90 -6.30
C PHE A 356 -9.24 -25.23 -4.81
N LEU A 357 -9.75 -24.37 -3.93
CA LEU A 357 -9.62 -24.51 -2.47
C LEU A 357 -10.98 -24.56 -1.74
N SER A 358 -12.10 -24.52 -2.46
CA SER A 358 -13.46 -24.55 -1.88
C SER A 358 -13.68 -23.44 -0.85
N VAL A 359 -13.16 -22.24 -1.12
CA VAL A 359 -13.43 -21.02 -0.36
C VAL A 359 -14.77 -20.44 -0.83
N GLU A 360 -15.74 -20.31 0.07
CA GLU A 360 -17.05 -19.73 -0.23
C GLU A 360 -17.12 -18.27 0.23
N THR A 361 -18.11 -17.51 -0.25
CA THR A 361 -18.29 -16.09 0.12
C THR A 361 -18.40 -15.87 1.63
N LYS A 362 -19.01 -16.81 2.36
CA LYS A 362 -19.12 -16.75 3.83
C LYS A 362 -17.79 -16.91 4.56
N ASP A 363 -16.76 -17.43 3.87
CA ASP A 363 -15.42 -17.63 4.42
C ASP A 363 -14.55 -16.37 4.21
N VAL A 364 -15.02 -15.41 3.41
CA VAL A 364 -14.31 -14.16 3.12
C VAL A 364 -14.61 -13.15 4.22
N VAL A 365 -13.56 -12.67 4.89
CA VAL A 365 -13.65 -11.62 5.91
C VAL A 365 -12.95 -10.37 5.37
N TYR A 366 -13.71 -9.31 5.15
CA TYR A 366 -13.19 -8.02 4.72
C TYR A 366 -12.62 -7.24 5.91
N SER A 367 -11.44 -6.65 5.73
CA SER A 367 -10.90 -5.70 6.71
C SER A 367 -11.83 -4.49 6.84
N PRO A 368 -12.10 -3.98 8.05
CA PRO A 368 -12.85 -2.74 8.23
C PRO A 368 -12.10 -1.50 7.70
N ASN A 369 -10.80 -1.64 7.41
CA ASN A 369 -9.89 -0.55 7.03
C ASN A 369 -9.56 -0.58 5.52
N LEU A 370 -10.45 -1.10 4.67
CA LEU A 370 -10.22 -1.16 3.23
C LEU A 370 -10.41 0.21 2.58
N ALA A 371 -9.41 0.64 1.81
CA ALA A 371 -9.52 1.83 0.97
C ALA A 371 -10.68 1.68 -0.03
N GLY A 372 -11.64 2.59 0.03
CA GLY A 372 -12.86 2.54 -0.78
C GLY A 372 -13.92 1.55 -0.29
N GLY A 373 -13.74 0.92 0.87
CA GLY A 373 -14.68 -0.05 1.45
C GLY A 373 -14.79 -1.35 0.64
N ILE A 374 -15.78 -2.20 0.95
CA ILE A 374 -15.96 -3.51 0.31
C ILE A 374 -16.17 -3.37 -1.22
N SER A 375 -16.78 -2.28 -1.68
CA SER A 375 -16.99 -2.00 -3.11
C SER A 375 -15.70 -1.73 -3.89
N GLY A 376 -14.59 -1.43 -3.22
CA GLY A 376 -13.32 -1.10 -3.85
C GLY A 376 -13.21 0.36 -4.29
N TRP A 377 -12.02 0.75 -4.76
CA TRP A 377 -11.68 2.16 -4.96
C TRP A 377 -12.49 2.84 -6.07
N ASP A 378 -12.71 2.17 -7.21
CA ASP A 378 -13.45 2.74 -8.34
C ASP A 378 -14.93 2.99 -8.03
N GLN A 379 -15.50 2.18 -7.13
CA GLN A 379 -16.89 2.32 -6.69
C GLN A 379 -17.04 3.03 -5.35
N ARG A 380 -15.98 3.65 -4.81
CA ARG A 380 -16.00 4.21 -3.46
C ARG A 380 -17.04 5.31 -3.23
N TRP A 381 -17.58 5.92 -4.29
CA TRP A 381 -18.65 6.91 -4.17
C TRP A 381 -20.03 6.42 -4.61
N LYS A 382 -20.15 5.14 -5.01
CA LYS A 382 -21.44 4.54 -5.38
C LYS A 382 -22.07 3.96 -4.12
N GLN A 383 -23.31 4.37 -3.84
CA GLN A 383 -24.14 3.86 -2.74
C GLN A 383 -24.90 2.60 -3.14
#